data_AF-X1TIF6-F1
#
_entry.id   AF-X1TIF6-F1
#
_cell.length_a   1.000
_cell.length_b   1.000
_cell.length_c   1.000
_cell.angle_alpha   90.00
_cell.angle_beta   90.00
_cell.angle_gamma   90.00
#
_symmetry.space_group_name_H-M   'P 1'
#
loop_
_entity.id
_entity.type
_entity.pdbx_description
1 polymer ?
#
loop_
_entity_poly.entity_id
_entity_poly.type
_entity_poly.pdbx_seq_one_letter_code
_entity_poly.pdbx_strand_id
1 'polypeptide(L)' 'MSWVPMLLGQQIADIPIVIASIDPCIACMDRVTILNKDNGQKKVLTKKDLHELSVQKTRRITP' A
#
# COMPACT_ATOMS: atom_id res chain seq x y z
N MET A 1 -6.09 -8.55 -2.74
CA MET A 1 -5.08 -8.06 -3.71
C MET A 1 -5.81 -7.89 -5.05
N SER A 2 -6.03 -6.66 -5.50
CA SER A 2 -6.93 -6.28 -6.60
C SER A 2 -6.52 -6.75 -8.00
N TRP A 3 -5.23 -6.98 -8.23
CA TRP A 3 -4.62 -7.49 -9.47
C TRP A 3 -5.07 -8.89 -9.90
N VAL A 4 -5.37 -9.82 -8.99
CA VAL A 4 -5.76 -11.21 -9.37
C VAL A 4 -7.02 -11.22 -10.24
N PRO A 5 -8.14 -10.58 -9.86
CA PRO A 5 -9.31 -10.50 -10.73
C PRO A 5 -9.07 -9.67 -12.01
N MET A 6 -8.15 -8.70 -12.00
CA MET A 6 -7.85 -7.88 -13.17
C MET A 6 -7.01 -8.60 -14.23
N LEU A 7 -6.22 -9.60 -13.84
CA LEU A 7 -5.37 -10.38 -14.75
C LEU A 7 -6.06 -11.64 -15.30
N LEU A 8 -7.17 -12.08 -14.69
CA LEU A 8 -7.91 -13.26 -15.15
C LEU A 8 -8.53 -13.02 -16.53
N GLY A 9 -8.24 -13.91 -17.47
CA GLY A 9 -8.77 -13.85 -18.84
C GLY A 9 -8.08 -12.85 -19.78
N GLN A 10 -7.01 -12.16 -19.32
CA GLN A 10 -6.20 -11.27 -20.14
C GLN A 10 -5.04 -12.00 -20.82
N GLN A 11 -4.44 -11.39 -21.84
CA GLN A 11 -3.23 -11.92 -22.48
C GLN A 11 -1.98 -11.57 -21.66
N ILE A 12 -0.90 -12.34 -21.85
CA ILE A 12 0.39 -12.07 -21.18
C ILE A 12 0.91 -10.65 -21.53
N ALA A 13 0.60 -10.16 -22.73
CA ALA A 13 0.97 -8.82 -23.18
C ALA A 13 0.27 -7.70 -22.38
N ASP A 14 -0.86 -7.98 -21.72
CA ASP A 14 -1.64 -6.98 -20.98
C ASP A 14 -1.13 -6.79 -19.55
N ILE A 15 -0.24 -7.65 -19.06
CA ILE A 15 0.30 -7.60 -17.70
C ILE A 15 0.89 -6.23 -17.35
N PRO A 16 1.76 -5.61 -18.18
CA PRO A 16 2.33 -4.30 -17.87
C PRO A 16 1.27 -3.19 -17.81
N ILE A 17 0.24 -3.25 -18.66
CA ILE A 17 -0.84 -2.25 -18.71
C ILE A 17 -1.71 -2.36 -17.46
N VAL A 18 -2.10 -3.58 -17.08
CA VAL A 18 -2.89 -3.82 -15.87
C VAL A 18 -2.11 -3.37 -14.63
N ILE A 19 -0.83 -3.71 -14.52
CA ILE A 19 0.03 -3.27 -13.41
C ILE A 19 0.14 -1.74 -13.38
N ALA A 20 0.38 -1.10 -14.52
CA ALA A 20 0.46 0.37 -14.58
C ALA A 20 -0.86 1.04 -14.18
N SER A 21 -2.00 0.47 -14.57
CA SER A 21 -3.33 1.01 -14.24
C SER A 21 -3.69 0.91 -12.76
N ILE A 22 -3.21 -0.14 -12.08
CA ILE A 22 -3.41 -0.33 -10.63
C ILE A 22 -2.53 0.64 -9.83
N ASP A 23 -1.41 1.08 -10.44
CA ASP A 23 -0.34 1.85 -9.78
C ASP A 23 0.00 1.27 -8.40
N PRO A 24 0.47 0.01 -8.32
CA PRO A 24 0.76 -0.60 -7.05
C PRO A 24 1.98 0.11 -6.46
N CYS A 25 1.77 1.00 -5.50
CA CYS A 25 2.84 1.68 -4.79
C CYS A 25 3.55 0.68 -3.84
N ILE A 26 4.46 -0.13 -4.38
CA ILE A 26 5.08 -1.25 -3.65
C ILE A 26 6.27 -0.80 -2.80
N ALA A 27 6.97 0.26 -3.21
CA ALA A 27 8.19 0.71 -2.51
C ALA A 27 7.87 1.53 -1.26
N CYS A 28 7.10 2.61 -1.40
CA CYS A 28 6.84 3.55 -0.30
C CYS A 28 5.89 3.00 0.77
N MET A 29 5.09 1.97 0.45
CA MET A 29 4.17 1.33 1.39
C MET A 29 4.72 0.04 2.02
N ASP A 30 5.96 -0.35 1.74
CA ASP A 30 6.59 -1.53 2.36
C ASP A 30 7.02 -1.24 3.80
N ARG A 31 7.68 -0.10 4.02
CA ARG A 31 8.17 0.33 5.33
C ARG A 31 8.43 1.83 5.37
N VAL A 32 8.21 2.45 6.52
CA VAL A 32 8.52 3.85 6.78
C VAL A 32 9.19 4.00 8.13
N THR A 33 10.30 4.73 8.19
CA THR A 33 10.96 5.10 9.45
C THR A 33 10.53 6.50 9.85
N ILE A 34 9.89 6.62 11.01
CA ILE A 34 9.52 7.88 11.64
C ILE A 34 10.63 8.27 12.61
N LEU A 35 11.17 9.47 12.43
CA LEU A 35 12.18 10.08 13.29
C LEU A 35 11.53 11.24 14.04
N ASN A 36 11.44 11.14 15.37
CA ASN A 36 11.02 12.24 16.20
C ASN A 36 12.23 13.12 16.53
N LYS A 37 12.17 14.39 16.12
CA LYS A 37 13.28 15.34 16.25
C LYS A 37 13.51 15.80 17.69
N ASP A 38 12.46 15.82 18.51
CA ASP A 38 12.49 16.43 19.85
C ASP A 38 13.04 15.47 20.91
N ASN A 39 12.76 14.16 20.76
CA ASN A 39 13.18 13.13 21.71
C ASN A 39 14.10 12.06 21.12
N GLY A 40 14.47 12.18 19.84
CA GLY A 40 15.36 11.25 19.14
C GLY A 40 14.76 9.86 18.90
N GLN A 41 13.49 9.63 19.22
CA GLN A 41 12.87 8.32 19.06
C GLN A 41 12.74 7.95 17.59
N LYS A 42 13.02 6.67 17.31
CA LYS A 42 12.88 6.07 15.98
C LYS A 42 11.81 4.99 16.04
N LYS A 43 10.86 5.04 15.11
CA LYS A 43 9.84 4.01 14.96
C LYS A 43 9.81 3.55 13.51
N VAL A 44 9.85 2.24 13.29
CA VAL A 44 9.63 1.68 11.96
C VAL A 44 8.18 1.21 11.89
N LEU A 45 7.47 1.68 10.88
CA LEU A 45 6.16 1.14 10.49
C LEU A 45 6.37 0.17 9.33
N THR A 46 5.77 -1.00 9.45
CA THR A 46 5.76 -2.02 8.40
C THR A 46 4.53 -1.85 7.52
N LYS A 47 4.51 -2.54 6.38
CA LYS A 47 3.35 -2.66 5.51
C LYS A 47 2.06 -3.03 6.26
N LYS A 48 2.15 -3.93 7.24
CA LYS A 48 1.01 -4.36 8.05
C LYS A 48 0.45 -3.20 8.88
N ASP A 49 1.33 -2.45 9.54
CA ASP A 49 0.95 -1.30 10.36
C ASP A 49 0.29 -0.21 9.50
N LEU A 50 0.88 0.08 8.34
CA LEU A 50 0.35 1.08 7.41
C LEU A 50 -1.02 0.67 6.85
N HIS A 51 -1.20 -0.62 6.55
CA HIS A 51 -2.50 -1.14 6.10
C HIS A 51 -3.56 -1.04 7.20
N GLU A 52 -3.24 -1.41 8.44
CA GLU A 52 -4.17 -1.29 9.57
C GLU A 52 -4.59 0.18 9.80
N LEU A 53 -3.62 1.10 9.76
CA LEU A 53 -3.89 2.54 9.87
C LEU A 53 -4.79 3.05 8.74
N SER A 54 -4.58 2.58 7.51
CA SER A 54 -5.43 2.92 6.35
C SER A 54 -6.87 2.45 6.55
N VAL A 55 -7.08 1.18 6.93
CA VAL A 55 -8.42 0.62 7.19
C VAL A 55 -9.12 1.37 8.33
N GLN A 56 -8.42 1.66 9.43
CA GLN A 56 -8.97 2.43 10.54
C GLN A 56 -9.40 3.84 10.11
N LYS A 57 -8.59 4.51 9.27
CA LYS A 57 -8.93 5.82 8.73
C LYS A 57 -10.17 5.75 7.84
N THR A 58 -10.25 4.79 6.92
CA THR A 58 -11.42 4.61 6.04
C THR A 58 -12.70 4.37 6.84
N ARG A 59 -12.67 3.52 7.86
CA ARG A 59 -13.83 3.27 8.75
C ARG A 59 -14.30 4.49 9.52
N ARG A 60 -13.41 5.45 9.80
CA ARG A 60 -13.78 6.71 10.47
C ARG A 60 -14.41 7.72 9.51
N ILE A 61 -14.06 7.66 8.23
CA ILE A 61 -14.52 8.61 7.20
C ILE A 61 -15.84 8.14 6.58
N THR A 62 -16.02 6.84 6.41
CA THR A 62 -17.23 6.22 5.86
C THR A 62 -17.99 5.51 6.99
N PRO A 63 -19.00 6.14 7.61
CA PRO A 63 -19.83 5.50 8.63
C PRO A 63 -20.66 4.34 8.09
#